data_AF-A0A938N1N2-F1
#
_entry.id   AF-A0A938N1N2-F1
#
_cell.length_a   1.000
_cell.length_b   1.000
_cell.length_c   1.000
_cell.angle_alpha   90.00
_cell.angle_beta   90.00
_cell.angle_gamma   90.00
#
_symmetry.space_group_name_H-M   'P 1'
#
loop_
_entity.id
_entity.type
_entity.pdbx_description
1 polymer ?
#
loop_
_entity_poly.entity_id
_entity_poly.type
_entity_poly.pdbx_seq_one_letter_code
_entity_poly.pdbx_strand_id
1 'polypeptide(L)'
;MLVAIHSGSAENPTAYMLKVKKPGSDEYVWKHADLIETFNSLIGLRVEHMAAPQTVSAKFKRGKDPELPMDTHTKLVLDGKLKQDTKGPWRFRRNEGRISQGANDGRETVLVICRKHTGDLEQDNLLLGEYLQAHRTNTKDWEFDTIYVGRPNNLPNLKRESDKWMTCLIEEDFHRLLWDVEDV
;
A
#
# COMPACT_ATOMS: atom_id res chain seq x y z
N MET A 1 18.15 -8.46 -19.37
CA MET A 1 17.99 -7.00 -19.24
C MET A 1 16.54 -6.60 -19.51
N LEU A 2 15.69 -6.59 -18.48
CA LEU A 2 14.43 -5.85 -18.54
C LEU A 2 14.78 -4.38 -18.41
N VAL A 3 14.44 -3.57 -19.41
CA VAL A 3 14.38 -2.11 -19.23
C VAL A 3 12.92 -1.80 -18.91
N ALA A 4 12.55 -1.93 -17.63
CA ALA A 4 11.20 -1.68 -17.14
C ALA A 4 10.94 -0.18 -16.99
N ILE A 5 10.78 0.53 -18.11
CA ILE A 5 10.08 1.81 -18.07
C ILE A 5 8.62 1.49 -17.71
N HIS A 6 8.13 2.00 -16.59
CA HIS A 6 6.72 1.84 -16.21
C HIS A 6 5.92 3.05 -16.69
N SER A 7 4.68 2.84 -17.10
CA SER A 7 3.71 3.90 -17.38
C SER A 7 2.42 3.54 -16.69
N GLY A 8 1.95 4.44 -15.84
CA GLY A 8 0.89 4.16 -14.88
C GLY A 8 1.35 4.55 -13.49
N SER A 9 0.51 5.30 -12.80
CA SER A 9 0.77 5.72 -11.44
C SER A 9 0.29 4.59 -10.50
N ALA A 10 1.03 4.31 -9.43
CA ALA A 10 0.67 3.28 -8.44
C ALA A 10 -0.69 3.52 -7.74
N GLU A 11 -1.28 4.68 -8.00
CA GLU A 11 -2.65 5.12 -7.68
C GLU A 11 -3.72 4.17 -8.21
N ASN A 12 -3.44 3.39 -9.25
CA ASN A 12 -4.32 2.33 -9.69
C ASN A 12 -3.57 1.00 -9.82
N PRO A 13 -3.49 0.21 -8.75
CA PRO A 13 -2.76 -1.07 -8.73
C PRO A 13 -3.28 -2.08 -9.76
N THR A 14 -4.49 -1.89 -10.29
CA THR A 14 -5.08 -2.77 -11.32
C THR A 14 -4.84 -2.32 -12.76
N ALA A 15 -4.26 -1.13 -12.96
CA ALA A 15 -3.97 -0.58 -14.29
C ALA A 15 -2.46 -0.42 -14.55
N TYR A 16 -1.62 -1.03 -13.70
CA TYR A 16 -0.17 -0.90 -13.81
C TYR A 16 0.36 -1.61 -15.05
N MET A 17 1.23 -0.93 -15.82
CA MET A 17 1.85 -1.48 -17.02
C MET A 17 3.37 -1.51 -16.89
N LEU A 18 3.95 -2.64 -17.30
CA LEU A 18 5.39 -2.85 -17.40
C LEU A 18 5.79 -2.96 -18.87
N LYS A 19 6.83 -2.23 -19.25
CA LYS A 19 7.51 -2.43 -20.53
C LYS A 19 8.52 -3.57 -20.38
N VAL A 20 8.25 -4.71 -21.02
CA VAL A 20 9.09 -5.91 -20.90
C VAL A 20 9.76 -6.24 -22.23
N LYS A 21 11.00 -6.74 -22.17
CA LYS A 21 11.72 -7.24 -23.35
C LYS A 21 11.06 -8.53 -23.84
N LYS A 22 10.80 -8.63 -25.14
CA LYS A 22 10.26 -9.85 -25.74
C LYS A 22 11.36 -10.92 -25.77
N PRO A 23 11.12 -12.16 -25.29
CA PRO A 23 12.14 -13.21 -25.35
C PRO A 23 12.63 -13.42 -26.79
N GLY A 24 13.96 -13.45 -26.97
CA GLY A 24 14.59 -13.65 -28.28
C GLY A 24 14.55 -12.45 -29.24
N SER A 25 14.22 -11.25 -28.77
CA SER A 25 14.19 -10.02 -29.57
C SER A 25 14.66 -8.81 -28.76
N ASP A 26 15.15 -7.76 -29.43
CA ASP A 26 15.43 -6.45 -28.83
C ASP A 26 14.19 -5.55 -28.74
N GLU A 27 13.02 -6.06 -29.14
CA GLU A 27 11.73 -5.39 -28.99
C GLU A 27 11.24 -5.38 -27.54
N TYR A 28 10.54 -4.31 -27.19
CA TYR A 28 9.89 -4.14 -25.90
C TYR A 28 8.38 -3.96 -26.08
N VAL A 29 7.59 -4.63 -25.26
CA VAL A 29 6.12 -4.57 -25.29
C VAL A 29 5.56 -4.19 -23.92
N TRP A 30 4.49 -3.40 -23.94
CA TRP A 30 3.74 -3.08 -22.73
C TRP A 30 2.85 -4.25 -22.33
N LYS A 31 2.91 -4.65 -21.06
CA LYS A 31 2.03 -5.68 -20.47
C LYS A 31 1.40 -5.16 -19.19
N HIS A 32 0.16 -5.56 -18.95
CA HIS A 32 -0.47 -5.38 -17.65
C HIS A 32 0.25 -6.24 -16.61
N ALA A 33 0.50 -5.65 -15.44
CA ALA A 33 1.02 -6.35 -14.27
C ALA A 33 0.01 -6.18 -13.12
N ASP A 34 -0.30 -7.27 -12.42
CA ASP A 34 -0.93 -7.16 -11.11
C ASP A 34 0.16 -6.68 -10.14
N LEU A 35 0.11 -5.39 -9.80
CA LEU A 35 1.11 -4.76 -8.95
C LEU A 35 1.25 -5.49 -7.61
N ILE A 36 0.14 -6.00 -7.07
CA ILE A 36 0.10 -6.55 -5.73
C ILE A 36 0.57 -7.99 -5.70
N GLU A 37 0.13 -8.79 -6.67
CA GLU A 37 0.67 -10.14 -6.82
C GLU A 37 2.17 -10.11 -7.10
N THR A 38 2.59 -9.26 -8.05
CA THR A 38 4.00 -9.11 -8.39
C THR A 38 4.81 -8.61 -7.19
N PHE A 39 4.32 -7.61 -6.45
CA PHE A 39 4.99 -7.11 -5.26
C PHE A 39 5.10 -8.18 -4.16
N ASN A 40 4.04 -8.93 -3.89
CA ASN A 40 4.07 -10.04 -2.93
C ASN A 40 5.16 -11.06 -3.30
N SER A 41 5.30 -11.40 -4.58
CA SER A 41 6.37 -12.31 -5.04
C SER A 41 7.76 -11.70 -4.87
N LEU A 42 7.94 -10.42 -5.21
CA LEU A 42 9.24 -9.74 -5.11
C LEU A 42 9.76 -9.65 -3.67
N ILE A 43 8.88 -9.40 -2.70
CA ILE A 43 9.27 -9.37 -1.27
C ILE A 43 9.35 -10.78 -0.65
N GLY A 44 9.06 -11.84 -1.41
CA GLY A 44 9.02 -13.21 -0.90
C GLY A 44 7.88 -13.46 0.11
N LEU A 45 6.77 -12.71 0.00
CA LEU A 45 5.64 -12.85 0.91
C LEU A 45 4.90 -14.16 0.66
N ARG A 46 4.89 -15.03 1.65
CA ARG A 46 3.94 -16.13 1.71
C ARG A 46 2.61 -15.61 2.24
N VAL A 47 1.67 -15.36 1.33
CA VAL A 47 0.33 -14.87 1.68
C VAL A 47 -0.44 -15.94 2.46
N GLU A 48 -0.96 -15.56 3.62
CA GLU A 48 -1.77 -16.41 4.50
C GLU A 48 -3.24 -16.00 4.47
N HIS A 49 -3.51 -14.70 4.33
CA HIS A 49 -4.86 -14.18 4.21
C HIS A 49 -4.93 -13.11 3.12
N MET A 50 -5.95 -13.20 2.27
CA MET A 50 -6.19 -12.27 1.17
C MET A 50 -7.63 -11.81 1.22
N ALA A 51 -7.84 -10.54 1.55
CA ALA A 51 -9.17 -9.96 1.58
C ALA A 51 -9.67 -9.68 0.15
N ALA A 52 -10.99 -9.81 -0.05
CA ALA A 52 -11.63 -9.33 -1.26
C ALA A 52 -11.46 -7.80 -1.37
N PRO A 53 -11.26 -7.24 -2.58
CA PRO A 53 -11.20 -5.81 -2.76
C PRO A 53 -12.50 -5.13 -2.30
N GLN A 54 -12.36 -4.09 -1.48
CA GLN A 54 -13.46 -3.29 -0.98
C GLN A 54 -13.45 -1.94 -1.65
N THR A 55 -14.53 -1.62 -2.37
CA THR A 55 -14.76 -0.27 -2.89
C THR A 55 -15.66 0.46 -1.91
N VAL A 56 -15.31 1.70 -1.58
CA VAL A 56 -15.93 2.45 -0.48
C VAL A 56 -16.20 3.91 -0.85
N SER A 57 -17.21 4.48 -0.20
CA SER A 57 -17.51 5.90 -0.25
C SER A 57 -17.74 6.46 1.15
N ALA A 58 -17.50 7.75 1.30
CA ALA A 58 -17.63 8.47 2.54
C ALA A 58 -18.13 9.89 2.30
N LYS A 59 -18.72 10.48 3.34
CA LYS A 59 -19.03 11.92 3.41
C LYS A 59 -18.09 12.56 4.42
N PHE A 60 -17.84 13.85 4.25
CA PHE A 60 -16.88 14.59 5.04
C PHE A 60 -17.49 15.84 5.64
N LYS A 61 -16.96 16.25 6.79
CA LYS A 61 -17.23 17.55 7.40
C LYS A 61 -15.97 18.09 8.06
N ARG A 62 -15.98 19.40 8.33
CA ARG A 62 -14.94 20.06 9.14
C ARG A 62 -15.38 20.06 10.60
N GLY A 63 -14.63 19.35 11.45
CA GLY A 63 -14.79 19.38 12.90
C GLY A 63 -13.76 20.31 13.54
N LYS A 64 -14.06 20.89 14.71
CA LYS A 64 -13.04 21.63 15.48
C LYS A 64 -12.02 20.66 16.05
N ASP A 65 -10.74 21.00 15.93
CA ASP A 65 -9.65 20.21 16.51
C ASP A 65 -8.87 21.10 17.50
N PRO A 66 -8.97 20.84 18.83
CA PRO A 66 -8.29 21.64 19.84
C PRO A 66 -6.78 21.42 19.87
N GLU A 67 -6.25 20.41 19.17
CA GLU A 67 -4.82 20.12 19.10
C GLU A 67 -4.10 20.87 17.96
N LEU A 68 -4.84 21.56 17.08
CA LEU A 68 -4.25 22.31 15.98
C LEU A 68 -3.82 23.74 16.41
N PRO A 69 -2.79 24.33 15.76
CA PRO A 69 -2.36 25.70 16.04
C PRO A 69 -3.49 26.72 15.84
N MET A 70 -3.40 27.88 16.51
CA MET A 70 -4.46 28.89 16.56
C MET A 70 -4.87 29.49 15.19
N ASP A 71 -4.16 29.22 14.11
CA ASP A 71 -4.54 29.64 12.76
C ASP A 71 -5.39 28.58 12.02
N THR A 72 -5.43 27.33 12.52
CA THR A 72 -6.04 26.18 11.85
C THR A 72 -7.01 25.47 12.78
N HIS A 73 -8.23 25.98 12.95
CA HIS A 73 -9.15 25.45 13.98
C HIS A 73 -9.98 24.23 13.55
N THR A 74 -9.82 23.72 12.33
CA THR A 74 -10.69 22.65 11.82
C THR A 74 -9.94 21.54 11.09
N LYS A 75 -10.31 20.31 11.39
CA LYS A 75 -9.82 19.08 10.75
C LYS A 75 -10.93 18.42 9.95
N LEU A 76 -10.58 17.82 8.82
CA LEU A 76 -11.50 16.97 8.08
C LEU A 76 -11.79 15.69 8.86
N VAL A 77 -13.06 15.36 9.04
CA VAL A 77 -13.53 14.14 9.70
C VAL A 77 -14.64 13.48 8.88
N LEU A 78 -14.89 12.20 9.09
CA LEU A 78 -16.03 11.54 8.48
C LEU A 78 -17.35 12.12 9.00
N ASP A 79 -18.28 12.34 8.07
CA ASP A 79 -19.68 12.56 8.41
C ASP A 79 -20.44 11.22 8.39
N GLY A 80 -20.24 10.45 9.45
CA GLY A 80 -20.78 9.10 9.60
C GLY A 80 -19.68 8.04 9.58
N LYS A 81 -19.95 6.91 8.92
CA LYS A 81 -19.01 5.78 8.80
C LYS A 81 -18.62 5.56 7.35
N LEU A 82 -17.47 4.91 7.16
CA LEU A 82 -17.08 4.35 5.86
C LEU A 82 -18.13 3.33 5.39
N LYS A 83 -18.55 3.43 4.12
CA LYS A 83 -19.57 2.54 3.54
C LYS A 83 -18.99 1.78 2.37
N GLN A 84 -19.31 0.49 2.26
CA GLN A 84 -19.08 -0.24 1.02
C GLN A 84 -19.96 0.34 -0.09
N ASP A 85 -19.35 0.60 -1.23
CA ASP A 85 -19.97 1.21 -2.39
C ASP A 85 -19.24 0.71 -3.63
N THR A 86 -19.90 -0.06 -4.48
CA THR A 86 -19.31 -0.65 -5.69
C THR A 86 -18.87 0.40 -6.71
N LYS A 87 -19.35 1.64 -6.59
CA LYS A 87 -18.99 2.78 -7.44
C LYS A 87 -18.23 3.87 -6.68
N GLY A 88 -17.83 3.57 -5.44
CA GLY A 88 -17.06 4.47 -4.60
C GLY A 88 -15.71 4.84 -5.24
N PRO A 89 -15.20 6.04 -4.97
CA PRO A 89 -13.97 6.50 -5.62
C PRO A 89 -12.71 5.89 -4.96
N TRP A 90 -12.82 5.41 -3.71
CA TRP A 90 -11.77 4.71 -3.00
C TRP A 90 -11.92 3.20 -3.12
N ARG A 91 -10.80 2.51 -3.26
CA ARG A 91 -10.73 1.05 -3.22
C ARG A 91 -9.58 0.62 -2.33
N PHE A 92 -9.78 -0.41 -1.52
CA PHE A 92 -8.76 -1.01 -0.67
C PHE A 92 -8.72 -2.52 -0.90
N ARG A 93 -7.54 -3.12 -0.80
CA ARG A 93 -7.39 -4.56 -0.64
C ARG A 93 -6.20 -4.83 0.27
N ARG A 94 -6.42 -5.76 1.20
CA ARG A 94 -5.50 -6.16 2.26
C ARG A 94 -5.03 -7.59 2.00
N ASN A 95 -3.72 -7.78 2.05
CA ASN A 95 -3.09 -9.11 2.08
C ASN A 95 -2.22 -9.19 3.33
N GLU A 96 -2.25 -10.34 3.99
CA GLU A 96 -1.43 -10.63 5.16
C GLU A 96 -0.64 -11.90 4.90
N GLY A 97 0.57 -11.95 5.42
CA GLY A 97 1.41 -13.12 5.28
C GLY A 97 2.67 -13.02 6.08
N ARG A 98 3.62 -13.88 5.73
CA ARG A 98 4.93 -13.95 6.38
C ARG A 98 6.06 -13.99 5.37
N ILE A 99 7.17 -13.32 5.71
CA ILE A 99 8.45 -13.46 5.01
C ILE A 99 9.38 -14.30 5.88
N SER A 100 9.98 -15.34 5.30
CA SER A 100 10.96 -16.18 6.00
C SER A 100 12.39 -15.79 5.57
N GLN A 101 13.21 -15.33 6.51
CA GLN A 101 14.64 -15.10 6.25
C GLN A 101 15.45 -16.37 6.53
N GLY A 102 15.41 -17.33 5.60
CA GLY A 102 16.21 -18.56 5.66
C GLY A 102 15.78 -19.55 6.76
N ALA A 103 16.70 -20.45 7.13
CA ALA A 103 16.44 -21.61 8.00
C ALA A 103 16.28 -21.26 9.50
N ASN A 104 16.64 -20.05 9.91
CA ASN A 104 16.57 -19.62 11.31
C ASN A 104 15.33 -18.74 11.52
N ASP A 105 14.29 -19.37 12.08
CA ASP A 105 13.06 -18.96 12.80
C ASP A 105 12.53 -17.50 12.88
N GLY A 106 13.16 -16.52 12.26
CA GLY A 106 12.61 -15.17 12.11
C GLY A 106 11.56 -15.16 11.00
N ARG A 107 10.29 -15.36 11.37
CA ARG A 107 9.15 -15.12 10.47
C ARG A 107 8.64 -13.71 10.69
N GLU A 108 8.89 -12.84 9.72
CA GLU A 108 8.39 -11.47 9.72
C GLU A 108 6.91 -11.46 9.29
N THR A 109 6.02 -10.93 10.13
CA THR A 109 4.60 -10.75 9.79
C THR A 109 4.41 -9.47 8.98
N VAL A 110 3.73 -9.60 7.84
CA VAL A 110 3.62 -8.51 6.87
C VAL A 110 2.16 -8.27 6.51
N LEU A 111 1.80 -6.98 6.46
CA LEU A 111 0.54 -6.48 5.95
C LEU A 111 0.79 -5.66 4.70
N VAL A 112 0.18 -6.03 3.57
CA VAL A 112 0.21 -5.25 2.33
C VAL A 112 -1.17 -4.65 2.09
N ILE A 113 -1.26 -3.32 2.02
CA ILE A 113 -2.47 -2.56 1.72
C ILE A 113 -2.28 -1.86 0.38
N CYS A 114 -3.01 -2.34 -0.61
CA CYS A 114 -3.14 -1.64 -1.87
C CYS A 114 -4.40 -0.80 -1.88
N ARG A 115 -4.31 0.39 -2.49
CA ARG A 115 -5.43 1.30 -2.56
C ARG A 115 -5.49 2.05 -3.87
N LYS A 116 -6.71 2.49 -4.21
CA LYS A 116 -6.95 3.54 -5.19
C LYS A 116 -7.30 4.82 -4.44
N HIS A 117 -6.58 5.89 -4.74
CA HIS A 117 -6.81 7.21 -4.17
C HIS A 117 -7.36 8.18 -5.21
N THR A 118 -7.85 9.31 -4.73
CA THR A 118 -8.61 10.28 -5.55
C THR A 118 -7.78 11.47 -5.98
N GLY A 119 -6.62 11.68 -5.34
CA GLY A 119 -5.77 12.85 -5.55
C GLY A 119 -6.00 13.94 -4.51
N ASP A 120 -7.05 13.85 -3.69
CA ASP A 120 -7.25 14.67 -2.50
C ASP A 120 -6.54 14.02 -1.31
N LEU A 121 -5.32 14.47 -1.03
CA LEU A 121 -4.45 13.92 0.01
C LEU A 121 -5.08 13.90 1.41
N GLU A 122 -5.89 14.90 1.76
CA GLU A 122 -6.49 15.00 3.08
C GLU A 122 -7.61 13.95 3.24
N GLN A 123 -8.46 13.80 2.22
CA GLN A 123 -9.49 12.76 2.19
C GLN A 123 -8.86 11.36 2.11
N ASP A 124 -7.91 11.16 1.21
CA ASP A 124 -7.31 9.86 0.96
C ASP A 124 -6.55 9.33 2.20
N ASN A 125 -5.93 10.21 2.98
CA ASN A 125 -5.27 9.85 4.24
C ASN A 125 -6.25 9.60 5.38
N LEU A 126 -7.30 10.43 5.51
CA LEU A 126 -8.37 10.20 6.48
C LEU A 126 -9.01 8.83 6.25
N LEU A 127 -9.30 8.48 4.99
CA LEU A 127 -9.92 7.22 4.62
C LEU A 127 -9.04 6.00 4.93
N LEU A 128 -7.72 6.11 4.75
CA LEU A 128 -6.80 5.05 5.14
C LEU A 128 -6.80 4.81 6.65
N GLY A 129 -6.79 5.88 7.45
CA GLY A 129 -6.87 5.76 8.91
C GLY A 129 -8.16 5.09 9.36
N GLU A 130 -9.30 5.54 8.81
CA GLU A 130 -10.63 4.97 9.10
C GLU A 130 -10.74 3.51 8.64
N TYR A 131 -10.15 3.16 7.49
CA TYR A 131 -10.09 1.78 7.00
C TYR A 131 -9.30 0.87 7.94
N LEU A 132 -8.12 1.31 8.40
CA LEU A 132 -7.29 0.56 9.35
C LEU A 132 -8.02 0.36 10.68
N GLN A 133 -8.65 1.42 11.20
CA GLN A 133 -9.43 1.35 12.44
C GLN A 133 -10.62 0.38 12.31
N ALA A 134 -11.35 0.42 11.20
CA ALA A 134 -12.48 -0.49 10.94
C ALA A 134 -12.05 -1.96 10.87
N HIS A 135 -10.83 -2.24 10.38
CA HIS A 135 -10.26 -3.58 10.31
C HIS A 135 -9.45 -3.95 11.57
N ARG A 136 -9.56 -3.15 12.64
CA ARG A 136 -8.85 -3.30 13.91
C ARG A 136 -7.33 -3.44 13.77
N THR A 137 -6.77 -2.92 12.68
CA THR A 137 -5.32 -2.89 12.51
C THR A 137 -4.77 -1.86 13.46
N ASN A 138 -4.08 -2.29 14.51
CA ASN A 138 -3.39 -1.37 15.38
C ASN A 138 -1.94 -1.22 14.91
N THR A 139 -1.68 -0.13 14.18
CA THR A 139 -0.33 0.23 13.73
C THR A 139 0.64 0.57 14.86
N LYS A 140 0.15 0.64 16.12
CA LYS A 140 0.93 0.93 17.34
C LYS A 140 1.07 -0.27 18.29
N ASP A 141 0.27 -1.33 18.16
CA ASP A 141 0.33 -2.54 19.03
C ASP A 141 1.15 -3.69 18.41
N TRP A 142 2.00 -3.42 17.42
CA TRP A 142 2.97 -4.39 16.89
C TRP A 142 2.33 -5.67 16.30
N GLU A 143 1.07 -5.58 15.83
CA GLU A 143 0.35 -6.71 15.19
C GLU A 143 1.11 -7.24 13.95
N PHE A 144 1.78 -6.34 13.24
CA PHE A 144 2.62 -6.64 12.09
C PHE A 144 4.05 -6.13 12.34
N ASP A 145 5.03 -6.87 11.84
CA ASP A 145 6.42 -6.44 11.84
C ASP A 145 6.69 -5.40 10.73
N THR A 146 5.96 -5.45 9.62
CA THR A 146 6.04 -4.49 8.50
C THR A 146 4.69 -4.30 7.81
N ILE A 147 4.37 -3.05 7.47
CA ILE A 147 3.18 -2.65 6.70
C ILE A 147 3.62 -1.99 5.40
N TYR A 148 3.26 -2.59 4.27
CA TYR A 148 3.43 -1.99 2.95
C TYR A 148 2.15 -1.27 2.53
N VAL A 149 2.25 0.00 2.16
CA VAL A 149 1.11 0.78 1.66
C VAL A 149 1.53 1.68 0.50
N GLY A 150 0.64 1.86 -0.48
CA GLY A 150 0.90 2.77 -1.61
C GLY A 150 0.96 4.24 -1.19
N ARG A 151 1.76 5.04 -1.90
CA ARG A 151 1.79 6.50 -1.75
C ARG A 151 0.47 7.14 -2.21
N PRO A 152 0.08 8.30 -1.67
CA PRO A 152 0.61 8.94 -0.46
C PRO A 152 -0.08 8.41 0.80
N ASN A 153 0.63 8.23 1.91
CA ASN A 153 0.05 7.84 3.20
C ASN A 153 0.60 8.71 4.35
N ASN A 154 -0.15 8.79 5.44
CA ASN A 154 0.23 9.50 6.67
C ASN A 154 0.52 8.55 7.84
N LEU A 155 0.81 7.27 7.56
CA LEU A 155 1.10 6.31 8.62
C LEU A 155 2.45 6.67 9.28
N PRO A 156 2.54 6.60 10.61
CA PRO A 156 3.78 6.91 11.30
C PRO A 156 4.84 5.90 10.87
N ASN A 157 5.97 6.42 10.39
CA ASN A 157 7.11 5.59 10.10
C ASN A 157 7.84 5.24 11.42
N LEU A 158 7.37 4.21 12.11
CA LEU A 158 7.95 3.76 13.38
C LEU A 158 9.16 2.87 13.09
N LYS A 159 10.29 3.17 13.72
CA LYS A 159 11.52 2.38 13.64
C LYS A 159 11.56 1.37 14.79
N ARG A 160 11.78 0.09 14.49
CA ARG A 160 12.01 -0.94 15.53
C ARG A 160 13.46 -0.87 16.04
N GLU A 161 13.73 -1.48 17.20
CA GLU A 161 15.11 -1.69 17.70
C GLU A 161 15.98 -2.50 16.72
N SER A 162 15.35 -3.24 15.80
CA SER A 162 16.02 -4.03 14.75
C SER A 162 16.27 -3.27 13.43
N ASP A 163 16.23 -1.92 13.43
CA ASP A 163 16.39 -1.06 12.24
C ASP A 163 15.36 -1.26 11.12
N LYS A 164 14.33 -2.08 11.32
CA LYS A 164 13.22 -2.27 10.37
C LYS A 164 12.17 -1.15 10.49
N TRP A 165 11.75 -0.63 9.33
CA TRP A 165 10.70 0.37 9.20
C TRP A 165 9.32 -0.29 9.26
N MET A 166 8.43 0.20 10.12
CA MET A 166 7.08 -0.34 10.25
C MET A 166 6.21 -0.03 9.04
N THR A 167 6.45 1.09 8.34
CA THR A 167 5.71 1.46 7.13
C THR A 167 6.68 1.58 5.94
N CYS A 168 6.50 0.71 4.96
CA CYS A 168 7.26 0.73 3.70
C CYS A 168 6.33 1.09 2.53
N LEU A 169 6.90 1.70 1.49
CA LEU A 169 6.15 2.12 0.32
C LEU A 169 6.23 1.06 -0.76
N ILE A 170 5.06 0.63 -1.24
CA ILE A 170 4.97 -0.40 -2.29
C ILE A 170 5.75 0.07 -3.53
N GLU A 171 5.64 1.33 -3.91
CA GLU A 171 6.27 1.86 -5.12
C GLU A 171 7.79 1.86 -5.05
N GLU A 172 8.35 2.26 -3.91
CA GLU A 172 9.80 2.36 -3.73
C GLU A 172 10.46 0.99 -3.70
N ASP A 173 9.90 0.07 -2.92
CA ASP A 173 10.43 -1.29 -2.84
C ASP A 173 10.12 -2.11 -4.09
N PHE A 174 9.00 -1.86 -4.77
CA PHE A 174 8.70 -2.50 -6.05
C PHE A 174 9.73 -2.11 -7.12
N HIS A 175 10.07 -0.81 -7.22
CA HIS A 175 11.12 -0.36 -8.14
C HIS A 175 12.45 -0.95 -7.76
N ARG A 176 12.86 -0.83 -6.49
CA ARG A 176 14.15 -1.38 -6.03
C ARG A 176 14.27 -2.87 -6.36
N LEU A 177 13.28 -3.68 -5.98
CA LEU A 177 13.31 -5.13 -6.17
C LEU A 177 13.18 -5.57 -7.62
N LEU A 178 12.49 -4.79 -8.47
CA LEU A 178 12.42 -5.09 -9.90
C LEU A 178 13.76 -4.84 -10.61
N TRP A 179 14.57 -3.90 -10.11
CA TRP A 179 15.89 -3.55 -10.66
C TRP A 179 17.06 -4.27 -9.96
N ASP A 180 16.90 -4.71 -8.71
CA ASP A 180 17.87 -5.55 -7.97
C ASP A 180 18.02 -6.99 -8.52
N VAL A 181 17.21 -7.37 -9.52
CA VAL A 181 17.31 -8.71 -10.17
C VAL A 181 18.47 -8.77 -11.19
N GLU A 182 19.36 -7.78 -11.20
CA GLU A 182 20.65 -7.84 -11.89
C GLU A 182 21.68 -8.54 -10.99
N ASP A 183 21.78 -9.86 -11.09
CA ASP A 183 22.99 -10.70 -10.93
C ASP A 183 22.65 -12.12 -10.42
N VAL A 184 22.03 -12.95 -11.27
CA VAL A 184 22.13 -14.43 -11.24
C VAL A 184 22.19 -14.98 -12.65
#